data_AF-A0A957X5E4-F1
#
_entry.id   AF-A0A957X5E4-F1
#
_cell.length_a   1.000
_cell.length_b   1.000
_cell.length_c   1.000
_cell.angle_alpha   90.00
_cell.angle_beta   90.00
_cell.angle_gamma   90.00
#
_symmetry.space_group_name_H-M   'P 1'
#
loop_
_entity.id
_entity.type
_entity.pdbx_description
1 polymer ?
#
loop_
_entity_poly.entity_id
_entity_poly.type
_entity_poly.pdbx_seq_one_letter_code
_entity_poly.pdbx_strand_id
1 'polypeptide(L)'
;YELVANPEIYGEPTLLTIEDLNNDRVSDIAWSVEGCSTFCVLEVQIVTWASGVYTSTIAPGATIAEGRATFTDIAPGHPGRGKQLVLEGGVSGTADGGLAVPHTEIWQSIDRTPFQRIRWSYDRTVEGSDCLGLRLVEADVALQAGSMAGYDAAVDLYSQSIDPTLTACSLYGMAVDEELQLLQGLASFRLIQAHALNGDFVAAGEILQSLTQGQPESAYTEAATKWFAAYENGGDAAAACDEVIDIFEENEKLWQITDNYGYNHPALAAEQICFVP
;
A
#
# COMPACT_ATOMS: atom_id res chain seq x y z
N TYR A 1 -32.27 -21.82 10.16
CA TYR A 1 -31.52 -21.17 9.08
C TYR A 1 -30.07 -21.13 9.53
N GLU A 2 -29.19 -21.84 8.85
CA GLU A 2 -27.74 -21.60 8.98
C GLU A 2 -27.42 -20.33 8.20
N LEU A 3 -26.78 -19.37 8.84
CA LEU A 3 -26.26 -18.19 8.16
C LEU A 3 -25.02 -18.61 7.36
N VAL A 4 -25.08 -18.39 6.05
CA VAL A 4 -24.06 -18.82 5.06
C VAL A 4 -22.77 -17.97 5.15
N ALA A 5 -22.82 -16.85 5.88
CA ALA A 5 -21.67 -16.03 6.24
C ALA A 5 -21.96 -15.34 7.58
N ASN A 6 -21.01 -15.39 8.51
CA ASN A 6 -21.05 -14.64 9.76
C ASN A 6 -19.74 -13.86 9.91
N PRO A 7 -19.50 -12.81 9.08
CA PRO A 7 -18.51 -11.82 9.46
C PRO A 7 -18.98 -11.20 10.78
N GLU A 8 -18.07 -10.91 11.70
CA GLU A 8 -18.40 -10.06 12.84
C GLU A 8 -18.75 -8.67 12.29
N ILE A 9 -20.01 -8.46 11.92
CA ILE A 9 -20.49 -7.16 11.42
C ILE A 9 -20.70 -6.28 12.64
N TYR A 10 -19.74 -5.40 12.92
CA TYR A 10 -19.95 -4.24 13.78
C TYR A 10 -20.51 -3.10 12.90
N GLY A 11 -21.82 -2.87 12.95
CA GLY A 11 -22.48 -1.79 12.22
C GLY A 11 -23.69 -2.22 11.38
N GLU A 12 -24.43 -1.25 10.86
CA GLU A 12 -25.56 -1.51 9.94
C GLU A 12 -25.05 -1.47 8.48
N PRO A 13 -25.26 -2.52 7.67
CA PRO A 13 -24.83 -2.52 6.29
C PRO A 13 -25.64 -1.51 5.45
N THR A 14 -24.94 -0.67 4.68
CA THR A 14 -25.55 0.28 3.75
C THR A 14 -25.26 -0.15 2.32
N LEU A 15 -26.31 -0.42 1.55
CA LEU A 15 -26.17 -0.81 0.15
C LEU A 15 -25.56 0.35 -0.66
N LEU A 16 -24.46 0.09 -1.36
CA LEU A 16 -23.82 1.05 -2.26
C LEU A 16 -24.37 0.91 -3.67
N THR A 17 -24.41 -0.32 -4.21
CA THR A 17 -24.89 -0.59 -5.57
C THR A 17 -25.15 -2.07 -5.83
N ILE A 18 -25.96 -2.36 -6.85
CA ILE A 18 -26.18 -3.69 -7.43
C ILE A 18 -26.07 -3.56 -8.95
N GLU A 19 -24.87 -3.78 -9.48
CA GLU A 19 -24.52 -3.59 -10.89
C GLU A 19 -23.45 -4.61 -11.29
N ASP A 20 -23.16 -4.72 -12.59
CA ASP A 20 -21.97 -5.42 -13.08
C ASP A 20 -20.75 -4.48 -12.93
N LEU A 21 -20.02 -4.60 -11.82
CA LEU A 21 -18.98 -3.64 -11.42
C LEU A 21 -17.66 -3.91 -12.13
N ASN A 22 -17.36 -5.17 -12.43
CA ASN A 22 -16.12 -5.56 -13.12
C ASN A 22 -16.29 -5.76 -14.65
N ASN A 23 -17.50 -5.54 -15.18
CA ASN A 23 -17.88 -5.70 -16.60
C ASN A 23 -17.70 -7.14 -17.12
N ASP A 24 -18.03 -8.13 -16.30
CA ASP A 24 -17.99 -9.56 -16.65
C ASP A 24 -19.37 -10.15 -17.03
N ARG A 25 -20.42 -9.32 -17.01
CA ARG A 25 -21.84 -9.64 -17.26
C ARG A 25 -22.52 -10.41 -16.13
N VAL A 26 -21.94 -10.43 -14.95
CA VAL A 26 -22.52 -10.94 -13.72
C VAL A 26 -22.80 -9.77 -12.79
N SER A 27 -23.91 -9.82 -12.05
CA SER A 27 -24.22 -8.77 -11.09
C SER A 27 -23.42 -8.95 -9.80
N ASP A 28 -22.86 -7.86 -9.34
CA ASP A 28 -22.21 -7.71 -8.05
C ASP A 28 -23.15 -7.00 -7.08
N ILE A 29 -22.95 -7.26 -5.79
CA ILE A 29 -23.58 -6.54 -4.69
C ILE A 29 -22.46 -5.93 -3.87
N ALA A 30 -22.48 -4.60 -3.73
CA ALA A 30 -21.53 -3.89 -2.89
C ALA A 30 -22.27 -3.15 -1.77
N TRP A 31 -21.73 -3.25 -0.55
CA TRP A 31 -22.24 -2.55 0.62
C TRP A 31 -21.08 -2.06 1.48
N SER A 32 -21.34 -1.02 2.26
CA SER A 32 -20.44 -0.60 3.32
C SER A 32 -20.97 -1.01 4.68
N VAL A 33 -20.07 -1.21 5.64
CA VAL A 33 -20.37 -1.37 7.07
C VAL A 33 -19.54 -0.33 7.80
N GLU A 34 -20.18 0.43 8.69
CA GLU A 34 -19.49 1.42 9.52
C GLU A 34 -19.52 0.99 10.99
N GLY A 35 -18.33 0.86 11.57
CA GLY A 35 -18.13 0.59 12.99
C GLY A 35 -17.50 1.81 13.67
N CYS A 36 -18.17 2.36 14.69
CA CYS A 36 -17.68 3.52 15.42
C CYS A 36 -17.28 3.18 16.86
N SER A 37 -16.11 3.68 17.27
CA SER A 37 -15.66 3.70 18.65
C SER A 37 -15.25 5.13 19.04
N THR A 38 -13.95 5.41 19.15
CA THR A 38 -13.42 6.77 19.29
C THR A 38 -13.56 7.57 17.99
N PHE A 39 -13.52 6.87 16.86
CA PHE A 39 -13.78 7.35 15.50
C PHE A 39 -14.50 6.23 14.73
N CYS A 40 -15.05 6.57 13.57
CA CYS A 40 -15.72 5.63 12.68
C CYS A 40 -14.76 5.09 11.62
N VAL A 41 -14.85 3.78 11.36
CA VAL A 41 -14.19 3.12 10.25
C VAL A 41 -15.26 2.54 9.34
N LEU A 42 -15.20 2.90 8.07
CA LEU A 42 -16.04 2.35 7.02
C LEU A 42 -15.27 1.23 6.29
N GLU A 43 -15.86 0.05 6.21
CA GLU A 43 -15.37 -1.08 5.41
C GLU A 43 -16.32 -1.32 4.22
N VAL A 44 -15.76 -1.63 3.05
CA VAL A 44 -16.55 -2.01 1.87
C VAL A 44 -16.39 -3.50 1.59
N GLN A 45 -17.52 -4.14 1.30
CA GLN A 45 -17.61 -5.52 0.89
C GLN A 45 -18.23 -5.60 -0.51
N ILE A 46 -17.70 -6.50 -1.35
CA ILE A 46 -18.22 -6.76 -2.70
C ILE A 46 -18.33 -8.27 -2.86
N VAL A 47 -19.51 -8.73 -3.29
CA VAL A 47 -19.72 -10.12 -3.67
C VAL A 47 -20.31 -10.22 -5.06
N THR A 48 -19.88 -11.22 -5.81
CA THR A 48 -20.49 -11.58 -7.09
C THR A 48 -21.44 -12.76 -6.88
N TRP A 49 -22.64 -12.67 -7.47
CA TRP A 49 -23.60 -13.77 -7.48
C TRP A 49 -23.49 -14.56 -8.79
N ALA A 50 -22.85 -15.73 -8.73
CA ALA A 50 -22.69 -16.60 -9.88
C ALA A 50 -23.13 -18.03 -9.55
N SER A 51 -23.90 -18.65 -10.45
CA SER A 51 -24.26 -20.08 -10.38
C SER A 51 -24.84 -20.55 -9.05
N GLY A 52 -25.58 -19.70 -8.34
CA GLY A 52 -26.21 -20.05 -7.07
C GLY A 52 -25.34 -19.82 -5.83
N VAL A 53 -24.17 -19.18 -5.96
CA VAL A 53 -23.21 -18.94 -4.87
C VAL A 53 -22.77 -17.48 -4.85
N TYR A 54 -22.61 -16.92 -3.66
CA TYR A 54 -21.94 -15.64 -3.44
C TYR A 54 -20.45 -15.87 -3.20
N THR A 55 -19.60 -15.15 -3.93
CA THR A 55 -18.14 -15.18 -3.75
C THR A 55 -17.65 -13.77 -3.47
N SER A 56 -16.79 -13.58 -2.48
CA SER A 56 -16.15 -12.28 -2.26
C SER A 56 -15.29 -11.92 -3.47
N THR A 57 -15.50 -10.72 -4.00
CA THR A 57 -14.78 -10.18 -5.15
C THR A 57 -14.12 -8.85 -4.83
N ILE A 58 -13.70 -8.69 -3.57
CA ILE A 58 -12.80 -7.64 -3.11
C ILE A 58 -11.69 -8.25 -2.23
N ALA A 59 -10.46 -7.78 -2.38
CA ALA A 59 -9.36 -8.13 -1.51
C ALA A 59 -9.53 -7.48 -0.12
N PRO A 60 -8.96 -8.04 0.95
CA PRO A 60 -9.03 -7.45 2.29
C PRO A 60 -8.46 -6.03 2.33
N GLY A 61 -8.95 -5.21 3.27
CA GLY A 61 -8.37 -3.89 3.57
C GLY A 61 -9.03 -2.70 2.89
N ALA A 62 -10.20 -2.87 2.27
CA ALA A 62 -11.02 -1.77 1.74
C ALA A 62 -11.72 -0.98 2.86
N THR A 63 -10.91 -0.38 3.73
CA THR A 63 -11.31 0.33 4.94
C THR A 63 -10.84 1.77 4.92
N ILE A 64 -11.66 2.70 5.39
CA ILE A 64 -11.32 4.12 5.47
C ILE A 64 -11.86 4.74 6.77
N ALA A 65 -11.00 5.43 7.51
CA ALA A 65 -11.40 6.15 8.72
C ALA A 65 -12.14 7.45 8.37
N GLU A 66 -13.24 7.74 9.06
CA GLU A 66 -14.06 8.96 8.91
C GLU A 66 -14.31 9.33 7.45
N GLY A 67 -14.66 8.32 6.65
CA GLY A 67 -14.64 8.40 5.20
C GLY A 67 -15.94 7.99 4.54
N ARG A 68 -15.91 7.95 3.21
CA ARG A 68 -17.03 7.54 2.37
C ARG A 68 -16.56 6.62 1.26
N ALA A 69 -17.49 5.78 0.79
CA ALA A 69 -17.29 4.89 -0.35
C ALA A 69 -18.25 5.24 -1.48
N THR A 70 -17.74 5.30 -2.71
CA THR A 70 -18.56 5.50 -3.91
C THR A 70 -18.06 4.64 -5.07
N PHE A 71 -18.94 4.30 -6.01
CA PHE A 71 -18.55 3.71 -7.29
C PHE A 71 -18.62 4.75 -8.39
N THR A 72 -17.54 4.88 -9.16
CA THR A 72 -17.48 5.76 -10.33
C THR A 72 -17.08 4.99 -11.57
N ASP A 73 -17.32 5.56 -12.75
CA ASP A 73 -16.71 5.01 -13.97
C ASP A 73 -15.18 5.05 -13.86
N ILE A 74 -14.53 4.05 -14.43
CA ILE A 74 -13.07 4.01 -14.52
C ILE A 74 -12.58 5.10 -15.46
N ALA A 75 -11.60 5.88 -15.01
CA ALA A 75 -10.98 6.92 -15.82
C ALA A 75 -10.20 6.32 -17.01
N PRO A 76 -10.15 7.00 -18.17
CA PRO A 76 -9.36 6.55 -19.31
C PRO A 76 -7.90 6.30 -18.94
N GLY A 77 -7.33 5.19 -19.40
CA GLY A 77 -5.92 4.82 -19.17
C GLY A 77 -5.67 4.00 -17.90
N HIS A 78 -6.68 3.74 -17.08
CA HIS A 78 -6.56 2.82 -15.94
C HIS A 78 -6.69 1.35 -16.40
N PRO A 79 -6.07 0.40 -15.67
CA PRO A 79 -5.97 -1.00 -16.10
C PRO A 79 -7.28 -1.81 -15.95
N GLY A 80 -8.17 -1.42 -15.03
CA GLY A 80 -9.42 -2.13 -14.77
C GLY A 80 -10.52 -1.92 -15.83
N ARG A 81 -11.65 -2.61 -15.66
CA ARG A 81 -12.86 -2.45 -16.49
C ARG A 81 -14.10 -2.28 -15.61
N GLY A 82 -15.12 -1.61 -16.15
CA GLY A 82 -16.38 -1.35 -15.45
C GLY A 82 -16.28 -0.11 -14.55
N LYS A 83 -16.59 -0.31 -13.28
CA LYS A 83 -16.56 0.72 -12.23
C LYS A 83 -15.30 0.58 -11.37
N GLN A 84 -14.92 1.65 -10.70
CA GLN A 84 -13.94 1.63 -9.62
C GLN A 84 -14.63 1.97 -8.30
N LEU A 85 -14.17 1.36 -7.22
CA LEU A 85 -14.49 1.80 -5.87
C LEU A 85 -13.52 2.93 -5.50
N VAL A 86 -14.09 4.02 -5.01
CA VAL A 86 -13.36 5.19 -4.52
C VAL A 86 -13.65 5.33 -3.02
N LEU A 87 -12.59 5.26 -2.21
CA LEU A 87 -12.64 5.58 -0.79
C LEU A 87 -12.01 6.95 -0.56
N GLU A 88 -12.68 7.84 0.15
CA GLU A 88 -12.16 9.17 0.51
C GLU A 88 -12.32 9.39 2.01
N GLY A 89 -11.27 9.83 2.70
CA GLY A 89 -11.27 10.01 4.15
C GLY A 89 -9.86 9.92 4.71
N GLY A 90 -9.65 9.13 5.77
CA GLY A 90 -8.32 8.80 6.28
C GLY A 90 -7.84 9.64 7.45
N VAL A 91 -8.71 10.44 8.07
CA VAL A 91 -8.35 11.28 9.23
C VAL A 91 -9.30 11.00 10.38
N SER A 92 -8.87 10.18 11.34
CA SER A 92 -9.67 9.85 12.53
C SER A 92 -9.81 10.99 13.54
N GLY A 93 -8.96 12.03 13.46
CA GLY A 93 -8.92 13.12 14.43
C GLY A 93 -8.43 12.72 15.83
N THR A 94 -7.93 11.49 16.00
CA THR A 94 -7.38 11.00 17.26
C THR A 94 -5.86 11.18 17.33
N ALA A 95 -5.31 11.24 18.54
CA ALA A 95 -3.86 11.35 18.73
C ALA A 95 -3.09 10.15 18.13
N ASP A 96 -3.68 8.95 18.19
CA ASP A 96 -3.12 7.72 17.64
C ASP A 96 -3.48 7.51 16.15
N GLY A 97 -4.22 8.45 15.56
CA GLY A 97 -4.59 8.44 14.14
C GLY A 97 -3.41 8.65 13.20
N GLY A 98 -2.25 9.04 13.74
CA GLY A 98 -1.03 9.33 12.99
C GLY A 98 -1.17 10.59 12.15
N LEU A 99 -0.71 10.53 10.91
CA LEU A 99 -0.65 11.72 10.05
C LEU A 99 -2.05 12.19 9.66
N ALA A 100 -2.35 13.45 9.93
CA ALA A 100 -3.67 14.06 9.70
C ALA A 100 -3.83 14.55 8.24
N VAL A 101 -3.51 13.68 7.28
CA VAL A 101 -3.58 13.98 5.85
C VAL A 101 -4.69 13.14 5.23
N PRO A 102 -5.76 13.75 4.70
CA PRO A 102 -6.81 12.99 4.04
C PRO A 102 -6.30 12.42 2.72
N HIS A 103 -6.81 11.24 2.38
CA HIS A 103 -6.41 10.51 1.19
C HIS A 103 -7.59 9.94 0.43
N THR A 104 -7.29 9.50 -0.78
CA THR A 104 -8.19 8.80 -1.69
C THR A 104 -7.57 7.48 -2.07
N GLU A 105 -8.34 6.40 -1.95
CA GLU A 105 -7.98 5.09 -2.48
C GLU A 105 -8.83 4.75 -3.71
N ILE A 106 -8.18 4.15 -4.70
CA ILE A 106 -8.86 3.62 -5.88
C ILE A 106 -8.69 2.11 -5.90
N TRP A 107 -9.82 1.42 -5.96
CA TRP A 107 -9.92 -0.02 -6.02
C TRP A 107 -10.52 -0.44 -7.35
N GLN A 108 -9.87 -1.39 -8.04
CA GLN A 108 -10.29 -1.87 -9.35
C GLN A 108 -10.15 -3.38 -9.45
N SER A 109 -11.02 -4.01 -10.23
CA SER A 109 -10.82 -5.38 -10.73
C SER A 109 -10.05 -5.31 -12.05
N ILE A 110 -8.87 -5.93 -12.09
CA ILE A 110 -8.03 -6.07 -13.29
C ILE A 110 -8.10 -7.54 -13.73
N ASP A 111 -8.34 -7.79 -15.02
CA ASP A 111 -8.42 -9.15 -15.58
C ASP A 111 -9.36 -10.11 -14.83
N ARG A 112 -10.46 -9.56 -14.27
CA ARG A 112 -11.48 -10.29 -13.50
C ARG A 112 -10.98 -10.89 -12.18
N THR A 113 -9.87 -10.38 -11.67
CA THR A 113 -9.48 -10.63 -10.28
C THR A 113 -10.40 -9.84 -9.32
N PRO A 114 -10.48 -10.22 -8.03
CA PRO A 114 -11.15 -9.39 -7.04
C PRO A 114 -10.67 -7.94 -7.08
N PHE A 115 -11.53 -6.99 -6.71
CA PHE A 115 -11.15 -5.59 -6.55
C PHE A 115 -9.97 -5.47 -5.59
N GLN A 116 -8.89 -4.82 -6.03
CA GLN A 116 -7.71 -4.55 -5.21
C GLN A 116 -7.38 -3.07 -5.24
N ARG A 117 -6.71 -2.58 -4.21
CA ARG A 117 -6.21 -1.20 -4.16
C ARG A 117 -5.11 -1.03 -5.19
N ILE A 118 -5.36 -0.19 -6.19
CA ILE A 118 -4.40 0.10 -7.26
C ILE A 118 -3.74 1.46 -7.09
N ARG A 119 -4.31 2.32 -6.24
CA ARG A 119 -3.79 3.67 -6.00
C ARG A 119 -4.22 4.16 -4.62
N TRP A 120 -3.32 4.90 -3.99
CA TRP A 120 -3.55 5.67 -2.78
C TRP A 120 -2.92 7.04 -3.02
N SER A 121 -3.63 8.12 -2.80
CA SER A 121 -3.15 9.47 -3.14
C SER A 121 -3.72 10.52 -2.20
N TYR A 122 -3.02 11.65 -2.06
CA TYR A 122 -3.41 12.75 -1.19
C TYR A 122 -3.02 14.10 -1.80
N ASP A 123 -3.58 15.17 -1.26
CA ASP A 123 -3.29 16.53 -1.69
C ASP A 123 -1.92 17.00 -1.15
N ARG A 124 -0.99 17.24 -2.07
CA ARG A 124 0.39 17.72 -1.78
C ARG A 124 0.44 19.17 -1.28
N THR A 125 -0.69 19.85 -1.21
CA THR A 125 -0.80 21.25 -0.73
C THR A 125 -1.28 21.34 0.71
N VAL A 126 -1.73 20.23 1.31
CA VAL A 126 -2.14 20.16 2.71
C VAL A 126 -0.93 20.24 3.63
N GLU A 127 -1.07 20.90 4.77
CA GLU A 127 -0.02 20.97 5.79
C GLU A 127 0.38 19.56 6.28
N GLY A 128 1.68 19.31 6.44
CA GLY A 128 2.22 18.00 6.82
C GLY A 128 2.28 16.98 5.68
N SER A 129 1.86 17.35 4.47
CA SER A 129 1.97 16.49 3.29
C SER A 129 3.39 16.35 2.74
N ASP A 130 4.39 17.04 3.28
CA ASP A 130 5.80 16.96 2.89
C ASP A 130 6.61 15.89 3.64
N CYS A 131 5.97 15.16 4.56
CA CYS A 131 6.59 14.02 5.24
C CYS A 131 6.93 12.88 4.27
N LEU A 132 8.14 12.34 4.39
CA LEU A 132 8.65 11.27 3.53
C LEU A 132 7.80 9.99 3.63
N GLY A 133 7.39 9.62 4.84
CA GLY A 133 6.58 8.42 5.09
C GLY A 133 5.28 8.37 4.29
N LEU A 134 4.61 9.51 4.06
CA LEU A 134 3.42 9.56 3.21
C LEU A 134 3.72 9.29 1.73
N ARG A 135 4.93 9.63 1.26
CA ARG A 135 5.37 9.25 -0.10
C ARG A 135 5.54 7.74 -0.19
N LEU A 136 6.06 7.11 0.87
CA LEU A 136 6.22 5.66 0.93
C LEU A 136 4.89 4.92 0.95
N VAL A 137 3.88 5.40 1.70
CA VAL A 137 2.54 4.76 1.69
C VAL A 137 1.96 4.71 0.26
N GLU A 138 2.05 5.82 -0.47
CA GLU A 138 1.60 5.88 -1.86
C GLU A 138 2.40 4.96 -2.78
N ALA A 139 3.73 4.94 -2.64
CA ALA A 139 4.62 4.09 -3.43
C ALA A 139 4.44 2.59 -3.13
N ASP A 140 4.25 2.21 -1.87
CA ASP A 140 4.00 0.84 -1.43
C ASP A 140 2.68 0.30 -2.01
N VAL A 141 1.64 1.13 -2.07
CA VAL A 141 0.38 0.73 -2.71
C VAL A 141 0.57 0.51 -4.21
N ALA A 142 1.34 1.36 -4.88
CA ALA A 142 1.67 1.17 -6.29
C ALA A 142 2.53 -0.09 -6.52
N LEU A 143 3.46 -0.40 -5.61
CA LEU A 143 4.28 -1.61 -5.65
C LEU A 143 3.43 -2.87 -5.52
N GLN A 144 2.51 -2.90 -4.54
CA GLN A 144 1.56 -4.01 -4.34
C GLN A 144 0.66 -4.23 -5.56
N ALA A 145 0.28 -3.16 -6.26
CA ALA A 145 -0.49 -3.24 -7.49
C ALA A 145 0.35 -3.68 -8.72
N GLY A 146 1.68 -3.69 -8.60
CA GLY A 146 2.60 -3.80 -9.73
C GLY A 146 2.53 -5.12 -10.48
N SER A 147 2.24 -6.23 -9.81
CA SER A 147 2.05 -7.54 -10.47
C SER A 147 0.86 -7.56 -11.43
N MET A 148 -0.12 -6.66 -11.25
CA MET A 148 -1.30 -6.51 -12.11
C MET A 148 -1.24 -5.29 -13.04
N ALA A 149 -0.64 -4.18 -12.59
CA ALA A 149 -0.67 -2.89 -13.28
C ALA A 149 0.69 -2.47 -13.87
N GLY A 150 1.75 -3.23 -13.63
CA GLY A 150 3.14 -2.86 -13.94
C GLY A 150 3.80 -2.04 -12.83
N TYR A 151 5.13 -2.05 -12.78
CA TYR A 151 5.91 -1.43 -11.70
C TYR A 151 6.31 0.03 -11.94
N ASP A 152 6.03 0.60 -13.12
CA ASP A 152 6.42 1.97 -13.48
C ASP A 152 5.92 3.01 -12.47
N ALA A 153 4.66 2.89 -12.03
CA ALA A 153 4.10 3.82 -11.04
C ALA A 153 4.84 3.74 -9.69
N ALA A 154 5.21 2.53 -9.25
CA ALA A 154 5.98 2.34 -8.02
C ALA A 154 7.38 2.96 -8.16
N VAL A 155 8.06 2.72 -9.29
CA VAL A 155 9.37 3.32 -9.62
C VAL A 155 9.30 4.84 -9.54
N ASP A 156 8.31 5.46 -10.21
CA ASP A 156 8.14 6.92 -10.22
C ASP A 156 7.89 7.49 -8.82
N LEU A 157 7.06 6.81 -8.02
CA LEU A 157 6.68 7.26 -6.69
C LEU A 157 7.81 7.10 -5.67
N TYR A 158 8.53 5.97 -5.67
CA TYR A 158 9.71 5.83 -4.81
C TYR A 158 10.83 6.78 -5.22
N SER A 159 11.02 7.05 -6.51
CA SER A 159 11.98 8.06 -6.98
C SER A 159 11.65 9.46 -6.46
N GLN A 160 10.36 9.78 -6.31
CA GLN A 160 9.94 11.04 -5.66
C GLN A 160 10.11 11.02 -4.13
N SER A 161 10.11 9.84 -3.50
CA SER A 161 10.28 9.70 -2.05
C SER A 161 11.71 9.94 -1.56
N ILE A 162 12.70 9.96 -2.46
CA ILE A 162 14.09 10.33 -2.17
C ILE A 162 14.39 11.83 -2.44
N ASP A 163 13.36 12.65 -2.64
CA ASP A 163 13.49 14.11 -2.78
C ASP A 163 14.06 14.72 -1.48
N PRO A 164 15.18 15.47 -1.54
CA PRO A 164 15.82 16.07 -0.37
C PRO A 164 15.00 17.18 0.31
N THR A 165 13.89 17.61 -0.30
CA THR A 165 12.97 18.59 0.29
C THR A 165 11.95 17.97 1.25
N LEU A 166 11.81 16.65 1.26
CA LEU A 166 10.93 15.94 2.17
C LEU A 166 11.46 15.98 3.60
N THR A 167 10.53 16.00 4.55
CA THR A 167 10.83 16.14 5.97
C THR A 167 10.50 14.86 6.74
N ALA A 168 11.02 14.77 7.97
CA ALA A 168 10.59 13.74 8.91
C ALA A 168 9.11 13.92 9.25
N CYS A 169 8.41 12.81 9.44
CA CYS A 169 7.02 12.73 9.83
C CYS A 169 6.80 13.01 11.32
N SER A 170 7.88 13.27 12.07
CA SER A 170 7.87 13.57 13.50
C SER A 170 7.32 12.40 14.31
N LEU A 171 7.78 11.19 13.99
CA LEU A 171 7.34 9.97 14.65
C LEU A 171 7.77 9.99 16.13
N TYR A 172 6.87 9.56 17.01
CA TYR A 172 7.04 9.73 18.45
C TYR A 172 8.33 9.05 18.96
N GLY A 173 9.20 9.84 19.59
CA GLY A 173 10.41 9.31 20.24
C GLY A 173 11.59 9.03 19.31
N MET A 174 11.53 9.41 18.03
CA MET A 174 12.62 9.27 17.07
C MET A 174 13.30 10.61 16.78
N ALA A 175 14.63 10.62 16.63
CA ALA A 175 15.36 11.80 16.19
C ALA A 175 15.13 12.05 14.70
N VAL A 176 14.97 13.31 14.28
CA VAL A 176 14.69 13.69 12.88
C VAL A 176 15.68 13.08 11.89
N ASP A 177 16.97 13.14 12.19
CA ASP A 177 18.02 12.61 11.30
C ASP A 177 17.98 11.08 11.21
N GLU A 178 17.68 10.41 12.33
CA GLU A 178 17.52 8.95 12.37
C GLU A 178 16.29 8.50 11.57
N GLU A 179 15.18 9.23 11.72
CA GLU A 179 13.94 8.97 10.99
C GLU A 179 14.16 9.11 9.49
N LEU A 180 14.71 10.23 9.04
CA LEU A 180 15.00 10.46 7.63
C LEU A 180 15.94 9.40 7.06
N GLN A 181 16.98 9.02 7.80
CA GLN A 181 17.92 7.99 7.35
C GLN A 181 17.21 6.64 7.13
N LEU A 182 16.38 6.21 8.09
CA LEU A 182 15.62 4.96 8.00
C LEU A 182 14.60 4.99 6.84
N LEU A 183 13.86 6.09 6.71
CA LEU A 183 12.87 6.26 5.65
C LEU A 183 13.50 6.30 4.25
N GLN A 184 14.62 6.99 4.08
CA GLN A 184 15.38 7.01 2.83
C GLN A 184 16.00 5.65 2.49
N GLY A 185 16.43 4.90 3.52
CA GLY A 185 16.91 3.54 3.38
C GLY A 185 15.81 2.61 2.85
N LEU A 186 14.61 2.66 3.46
CA LEU A 186 13.43 1.93 3.03
C LEU A 186 13.02 2.30 1.60
N ALA A 187 12.95 3.60 1.31
CA ALA A 187 12.66 4.14 -0.02
C ALA A 187 13.59 3.54 -1.09
N SER A 188 14.89 3.58 -0.82
CA SER A 188 15.92 3.11 -1.74
C SER A 188 15.85 1.60 -1.92
N PHE A 189 15.67 0.85 -0.83
CA PHE A 189 15.52 -0.60 -0.88
C PHE A 189 14.34 -1.01 -1.76
N ARG A 190 13.17 -0.41 -1.55
CA ARG A 190 11.98 -0.67 -2.38
C ARG A 190 12.12 -0.22 -3.82
N LEU A 191 12.78 0.92 -4.07
CA LEU A 191 13.04 1.39 -5.43
C LEU A 191 13.93 0.42 -6.21
N ILE A 192 14.94 -0.16 -5.57
CA ILE A 192 15.78 -1.22 -6.15
C ILE A 192 14.92 -2.43 -6.52
N GLN A 193 14.03 -2.87 -5.60
CA GLN A 193 13.11 -3.98 -5.89
C GLN A 193 12.19 -3.64 -7.07
N ALA A 194 11.57 -2.46 -7.08
CA ALA A 194 10.66 -2.03 -8.14
C ALA A 194 11.35 -1.99 -9.52
N HIS A 195 12.56 -1.42 -9.62
CA HIS A 195 13.33 -1.42 -10.86
C HIS A 195 13.69 -2.84 -11.32
N ALA A 196 14.18 -3.69 -10.42
CA ALA A 196 14.58 -5.06 -10.76
C ALA A 196 13.37 -5.91 -11.21
N LEU A 197 12.22 -5.77 -10.53
CA LEU A 197 10.95 -6.40 -10.91
C LEU A 197 10.43 -5.89 -12.26
N ASN A 198 10.72 -4.63 -12.60
CA ASN A 198 10.44 -4.06 -13.91
C ASN A 198 11.47 -4.46 -14.98
N GLY A 199 12.51 -5.22 -14.62
CA GLY A 199 13.58 -5.66 -15.51
C GLY A 199 14.69 -4.62 -15.76
N ASP A 200 14.70 -3.50 -15.06
CA ASP A 200 15.71 -2.44 -15.17
C ASP A 200 16.82 -2.61 -14.12
N PHE A 201 17.66 -3.62 -14.34
CA PHE A 201 18.79 -3.92 -13.45
C PHE A 201 19.86 -2.81 -13.42
N VAL A 202 19.96 -2.02 -14.49
CA VAL A 202 20.92 -0.90 -14.55
C VAL A 202 20.49 0.18 -13.57
N ALA A 203 19.24 0.63 -13.65
CA ALA A 203 18.72 1.62 -12.71
C ALA A 203 18.72 1.11 -11.26
N ALA A 204 18.33 -0.15 -11.04
CA ALA A 204 18.41 -0.77 -9.72
C ALA A 204 19.83 -0.72 -9.13
N GLY A 205 20.87 -1.02 -9.94
CA GLY A 205 22.27 -0.93 -9.53
C GLY A 205 22.74 0.50 -9.23
N GLU A 206 22.27 1.50 -9.98
CA GLU A 206 22.57 2.92 -9.73
C GLU A 206 21.99 3.42 -8.39
N ILE A 207 20.76 2.99 -8.07
CA ILE A 207 20.15 3.29 -6.76
C ILE A 207 20.91 2.59 -5.64
N LEU A 208 21.28 1.31 -5.81
CA LEU A 208 22.09 0.58 -4.83
C LEU A 208 23.44 1.27 -4.59
N GLN A 209 24.11 1.72 -5.65
CA GLN A 209 25.36 2.48 -5.53
C GLN A 209 25.16 3.77 -4.73
N SER A 210 24.09 4.52 -5.02
CA SER A 210 23.76 5.76 -4.32
C SER A 210 23.48 5.51 -2.83
N LEU A 211 22.68 4.48 -2.52
CA LEU A 211 22.41 4.05 -1.15
C LEU A 211 23.71 3.66 -0.42
N THR A 212 24.57 2.87 -1.07
CA THR A 212 25.86 2.44 -0.51
C THR A 212 26.79 3.63 -0.22
N GLN A 213 26.77 4.67 -1.06
CA GLN A 213 27.57 5.88 -0.84
C GLN A 213 27.00 6.75 0.29
N GLY A 214 25.69 6.91 0.36
CA GLY A 214 25.03 7.77 1.35
C GLY A 214 24.90 7.13 2.73
N GLN A 215 24.72 5.81 2.80
CA GLN A 215 24.48 5.06 4.03
C GLN A 215 25.27 3.73 4.08
N PRO A 216 26.61 3.75 3.94
CA PRO A 216 27.42 2.53 3.75
C PRO A 216 27.28 1.47 4.85
N GLU A 217 26.97 1.89 6.07
CA GLU A 217 26.88 1.01 7.25
C GLU A 217 25.42 0.74 7.68
N SER A 218 24.42 1.16 6.89
CA SER A 218 23.02 0.89 7.25
C SER A 218 22.60 -0.55 6.92
N ALA A 219 21.71 -1.10 7.75
CA ALA A 219 21.13 -2.42 7.50
C ALA A 219 20.33 -2.47 6.18
N TYR A 220 19.77 -1.33 5.73
CA TYR A 220 19.16 -1.22 4.40
C TYR A 220 20.17 -1.38 3.27
N THR A 221 21.38 -0.83 3.39
CA THR A 221 22.46 -1.06 2.40
C THR A 221 22.87 -2.53 2.35
N GLU A 222 22.99 -3.18 3.50
CA GLU A 222 23.29 -4.61 3.58
C GLU A 222 22.20 -5.45 2.91
N ALA A 223 20.93 -5.22 3.29
CA ALA A 223 19.78 -5.92 2.73
C ALA A 223 19.66 -5.68 1.21
N ALA A 224 19.79 -4.43 0.75
CA ALA A 224 19.75 -4.10 -0.66
C ALA A 224 20.83 -4.80 -1.47
N THR A 225 22.05 -4.87 -0.93
CA THR A 225 23.19 -5.55 -1.59
C THR A 225 22.93 -7.05 -1.73
N LYS A 226 22.49 -7.71 -0.64
CA LYS A 226 22.20 -9.15 -0.63
C LYS A 226 21.01 -9.49 -1.52
N TRP A 227 19.91 -8.76 -1.37
CA TRP A 227 18.69 -8.98 -2.14
C TRP A 227 18.94 -8.80 -3.64
N PHE A 228 19.59 -7.70 -4.05
CA PHE A 228 19.84 -7.41 -5.46
C PHE A 228 20.71 -8.48 -6.11
N ALA A 229 21.77 -8.93 -5.43
CA ALA A 229 22.62 -10.01 -5.90
C ALA A 229 21.87 -11.35 -6.01
N ALA A 230 20.99 -11.68 -5.06
CA ALA A 230 20.18 -12.90 -5.11
C ALA A 230 19.16 -12.85 -6.28
N TYR A 231 18.46 -11.72 -6.42
CA TYR A 231 17.44 -11.54 -7.44
C TYR A 231 18.03 -11.47 -8.86
N GLU A 232 19.16 -10.80 -9.08
CA GLU A 232 19.82 -10.72 -10.39
C GLU A 232 20.22 -12.11 -10.92
N ASN A 233 20.63 -13.01 -10.02
CA ASN A 233 21.03 -14.37 -10.38
C ASN A 233 19.84 -15.32 -10.60
N GLY A 234 18.79 -15.19 -9.78
CA GLY A 234 17.68 -16.14 -9.75
C GLY A 234 16.41 -15.70 -10.46
N GLY A 235 16.15 -14.39 -10.53
CA GLY A 235 14.87 -13.81 -10.95
C GLY A 235 13.70 -14.14 -10.00
N ASP A 236 13.99 -14.59 -8.78
CA ASP A 236 13.01 -15.03 -7.79
C ASP A 236 13.03 -14.07 -6.59
N ALA A 237 11.98 -13.26 -6.47
CA ALA A 237 11.85 -12.25 -5.42
C ALA A 237 11.64 -12.88 -4.04
N ALA A 238 10.94 -14.01 -3.96
CA ALA A 238 10.72 -14.71 -2.70
C ALA A 238 12.05 -15.27 -2.17
N ALA A 239 12.80 -15.96 -3.03
CA ALA A 239 14.13 -16.47 -2.65
C ALA A 239 15.09 -15.34 -2.27
N ALA A 240 15.06 -14.20 -2.97
CA ALA A 240 15.87 -13.05 -2.61
C ALA A 240 15.45 -12.41 -1.27
N CYS A 241 14.16 -12.43 -0.94
CA CYS A 241 13.66 -11.97 0.35
C CYS A 241 14.04 -12.89 1.51
N ASP A 242 14.03 -14.20 1.30
CA ASP A 242 14.50 -15.18 2.28
C ASP A 242 15.97 -14.95 2.67
N GLU A 243 16.82 -14.45 1.75
CA GLU A 243 18.24 -14.16 2.03
C GLU A 243 18.45 -12.92 2.93
N VAL A 244 17.42 -12.08 3.11
CA VAL A 244 17.53 -10.83 3.85
C VAL A 244 16.58 -10.73 5.04
N ILE A 245 15.69 -11.70 5.24
CA ILE A 245 14.66 -11.65 6.28
C ILE A 245 15.23 -11.48 7.69
N ASP A 246 16.31 -12.19 8.00
CA ASP A 246 16.99 -12.12 9.31
C ASP A 246 17.43 -10.68 9.64
N ILE A 247 17.80 -9.87 8.64
CA ILE A 247 18.17 -8.47 8.86
C ILE A 247 16.99 -7.67 9.41
N PHE A 248 15.78 -7.92 8.90
CA PHE A 248 14.58 -7.21 9.33
C PHE A 248 14.02 -7.75 10.65
N GLU A 249 14.12 -9.05 10.90
CA GLU A 249 13.71 -9.67 12.16
C GLU A 249 14.62 -9.24 13.33
N GLU A 250 15.93 -9.10 13.10
CA GLU A 250 16.90 -8.70 14.13
C GLU A 250 16.94 -7.18 14.38
N ASN A 251 16.38 -6.37 13.48
CA ASN A 251 16.44 -4.89 13.53
C ASN A 251 15.05 -4.26 13.47
N GLU A 252 14.35 -4.22 14.61
CA GLU A 252 12.95 -3.78 14.71
C GLU A 252 12.67 -2.39 14.13
N LYS A 253 13.63 -1.47 14.25
CA LYS A 253 13.51 -0.09 13.75
C LYS A 253 13.29 -0.01 12.24
N LEU A 254 13.73 -1.02 11.49
CA LEU A 254 13.58 -1.02 10.04
C LEU A 254 12.10 -1.10 9.63
N TRP A 255 11.27 -1.85 10.36
CA TRP A 255 9.86 -2.02 10.03
C TRP A 255 8.90 -1.20 10.90
N GLN A 256 9.20 -1.07 12.21
CA GLN A 256 8.36 -0.30 13.15
C GLN A 256 8.25 1.19 12.80
N ILE A 257 9.16 1.72 11.97
CA ILE A 257 9.04 3.10 11.50
C ILE A 257 7.73 3.34 10.74
N THR A 258 7.15 2.29 10.14
CA THR A 258 5.85 2.36 9.45
C THR A 258 4.64 2.26 10.39
N ASP A 259 4.78 1.58 11.54
CA ASP A 259 3.72 1.47 12.56
C ASP A 259 3.35 2.84 13.14
N ASN A 260 4.32 3.75 13.18
CA ASN A 260 4.14 5.08 13.74
C ASN A 260 3.33 6.02 12.82
N TYR A 261 2.95 5.58 11.61
CA TYR A 261 2.01 6.32 10.75
C TYR A 261 0.56 6.27 11.26
N GLY A 262 0.30 5.51 12.33
CA GLY A 262 -0.99 5.42 13.00
C GLY A 262 -2.01 4.57 12.24
N TYR A 263 -3.16 4.31 12.85
CA TYR A 263 -4.19 3.39 12.31
C TYR A 263 -4.81 3.85 10.98
N ASN A 264 -4.57 5.08 10.56
CA ASN A 264 -5.04 5.58 9.26
C ASN A 264 -4.18 5.08 8.08
N HIS A 265 -2.99 4.52 8.36
CA HIS A 265 -2.04 4.06 7.37
C HIS A 265 -1.63 2.60 7.67
N PRO A 266 -1.34 1.79 6.65
CA PRO A 266 -0.94 0.40 6.86
C PRO A 266 0.43 0.32 7.54
N ALA A 267 0.47 -0.37 8.67
CA ALA A 267 1.70 -0.82 9.33
C ALA A 267 2.32 -2.01 8.59
N LEU A 268 3.64 -2.12 8.58
CA LEU A 268 4.37 -3.25 8.00
C LEU A 268 5.05 -4.07 9.09
N ALA A 269 4.87 -5.39 9.03
CA ALA A 269 5.69 -6.35 9.76
C ALA A 269 7.05 -6.55 9.08
N ALA A 270 8.00 -7.18 9.78
CA ALA A 270 9.35 -7.46 9.28
C ALA A 270 9.33 -8.19 7.92
N GLU A 271 8.48 -9.21 7.81
CA GLU A 271 8.30 -10.05 6.61
C GLU A 271 7.73 -9.27 5.43
N GLN A 272 7.11 -8.11 5.68
CA GLN A 272 6.50 -7.28 4.65
C GLN A 272 7.49 -6.26 4.09
N ILE A 273 8.62 -5.98 4.76
CA ILE A 273 9.62 -5.01 4.27
C ILE A 273 10.30 -5.45 2.99
N CYS A 274 10.47 -6.75 2.78
CA CYS A 274 10.92 -7.26 1.50
C CYS A 274 9.72 -7.64 0.63
N PHE A 275 9.60 -7.02 -0.55
CA PHE A 275 8.42 -7.22 -1.40
C PHE A 275 8.50 -8.55 -2.17
N VAL A 276 7.40 -9.30 -2.13
CA VAL A 276 7.17 -10.48 -2.97
C VAL A 276 5.89 -10.24 -3.80
N PRO A 277 5.98 -10.26 -5.15
CA PRO A 277 4.85 -10.06 -6.08
C PRO A 277 3.70 -11.06 -6.00
#